data_AF-A0A195AZ35-F1
#
_entry.id   AF-A0A195AZ35-F1
#
_cell.length_a   1.000
_cell.length_b   1.000
_cell.length_c   1.000
_cell.angle_alpha   90.00
_cell.angle_beta   90.00
_cell.angle_gamma   90.00
#
_symmetry.space_group_name_H-M   'P 1'
#
loop_
_entity.id
_entity.type
_entity.pdbx_description
1 polymer ?
#
loop_
_entity_poly.entity_id
_entity_poly.type
_entity_poly.pdbx_seq_one_letter_code
_entity_poly.pdbx_strand_id
1 'polypeptide(L)'
;MIVISRFVTKNGFTVSQGRYVARTLSTEKKYVETTEKNGVRTICMCDSSSCNSLSLGMLKSLMTEIKRDEDNKNLRSIVLMSESRKVFSAGHNLKELVCSYGLTSIRALLHTHRTEKSIIGSHHLDGYEHQISQGRV
;
A
#
# COMPACT_ATOMS: atom_id res chain seq x y z
N MET A 1 44.14 16.56 -23.84
CA MET A 1 43.84 17.38 -25.04
C MET A 1 44.24 16.58 -26.26
N ILE A 2 43.29 16.15 -27.08
CA ILE A 2 43.40 15.99 -28.53
C ILE A 2 41.95 16.19 -29.01
N VAL A 3 41.75 17.25 -29.77
CA VAL A 3 40.48 17.65 -30.36
C VAL A 3 40.50 17.12 -31.78
N ILE A 4 39.53 16.30 -32.16
CA ILE A 4 39.22 16.06 -33.58
C ILE A 4 37.71 16.18 -33.73
N SER A 5 37.24 17.41 -33.91
CA SER A 5 35.87 17.64 -34.35
C SER A 5 35.89 17.96 -35.83
N ARG A 6 35.36 17.04 -36.64
CA ARG A 6 35.03 17.31 -38.04
C ARG A 6 33.60 17.83 -38.07
N PHE A 7 33.45 19.15 -38.14
CA PHE A 7 32.16 19.78 -38.37
C PHE A 7 31.88 19.82 -39.87
N VAL A 8 30.88 19.06 -40.31
CA VAL A 8 30.20 19.27 -41.59
C VAL A 8 28.79 19.73 -41.26
N THR A 9 28.52 21.01 -41.54
CA THR A 9 27.22 21.65 -41.34
C THR A 9 26.46 21.64 -42.65
N LYS A 10 25.37 20.88 -42.76
CA LYS A 10 24.25 21.15 -43.67
C LYS A 10 22.93 20.68 -43.05
N ASN A 11 22.12 21.68 -42.70
CA ASN A 11 20.67 21.68 -42.45
C ASN A 11 20.03 20.40 -41.91
N GLY A 12 19.88 20.33 -40.59
CA GLY A 12 19.00 19.39 -39.90
C GLY A 12 19.09 19.61 -38.40
N PHE A 13 17.97 19.89 -37.76
CA PHE A 13 17.88 20.09 -36.31
C PHE A 13 18.24 18.77 -35.60
N THR A 14 19.47 18.62 -35.12
CA THR A 14 19.91 17.43 -34.38
C THR A 14 19.78 17.69 -32.88
N VAL A 15 18.72 17.17 -32.28
CA VAL A 15 18.62 17.04 -30.82
C VAL A 15 19.67 16.05 -30.36
N SER A 16 20.67 16.51 -29.63
CA SER A 16 21.57 15.63 -28.88
C SER A 16 20.79 15.02 -27.72
N GLN A 17 20.24 13.82 -27.92
CA GLN A 17 19.81 12.99 -26.79
C GLN A 17 21.05 12.52 -26.04
N GLY A 18 21.52 13.35 -25.10
CA GLY A 18 22.38 12.89 -24.03
C GLY A 18 21.64 11.79 -23.28
N ARG A 19 22.06 10.54 -23.45
CA ARG A 19 21.58 9.42 -22.64
C ARG A 19 22.12 9.62 -21.23
N TYR A 20 21.37 10.35 -20.39
CA TYR A 20 21.58 10.33 -18.96
C TYR A 20 21.20 8.93 -18.46
N VAL A 21 22.18 8.05 -18.32
CA VAL A 21 22.00 6.80 -17.60
C VAL A 21 21.92 7.15 -16.13
N ALA A 22 20.71 7.36 -15.62
CA ALA A 22 20.47 7.42 -14.19
C ALA A 22 20.83 6.05 -13.62
N ARG A 23 21.99 5.96 -12.95
CA ARG A 23 22.38 4.78 -12.21
C ARG A 23 21.47 4.75 -10.97
N THR A 24 20.32 4.07 -11.08
CA THR A 24 19.48 3.77 -9.93
C THR A 24 20.29 2.89 -8.98
N LEU A 25 20.82 3.47 -7.91
CA LEU A 25 21.23 2.72 -6.73
C LEU A 25 19.95 2.07 -6.19
N SER A 26 19.77 0.76 -6.43
CA SER A 26 18.69 0.00 -5.81
C SER A 26 19.02 -0.15 -4.33
N THR A 27 18.71 0.87 -3.55
CA THR A 27 18.58 0.70 -2.11
C THR A 27 17.38 -0.20 -1.89
N GLU A 28 17.62 -1.37 -1.29
CA GLU A 28 16.55 -2.28 -0.91
C GLU A 28 15.54 -1.51 -0.05
N LYS A 29 14.29 -1.46 -0.51
CA LYS A 29 13.26 -0.65 0.13
C LYS A 29 12.87 -1.29 1.47
N LYS A 30 13.13 -0.59 2.57
CA LYS A 30 12.75 -1.00 3.92
C LYS A 30 11.29 -0.62 4.19
N TYR A 31 10.46 -1.60 4.52
CA TYR A 31 9.03 -1.39 4.79
C TYR A 31 8.69 -1.34 6.28
N VAL A 32 9.40 -2.13 7.10
CA VAL A 32 9.11 -2.27 8.52
C VAL A 32 10.38 -2.27 9.37
N GLU A 33 10.24 -1.83 10.62
CA GLU A 33 11.21 -1.96 11.70
C GLU A 33 10.59 -2.71 12.88
N THR A 34 11.30 -3.68 13.44
CA THR A 34 10.75 -4.51 14.52
C THR A 34 11.60 -4.39 15.78
N THR A 35 10.93 -4.22 16.91
CA THR A 35 11.53 -4.33 18.25
C THR A 35 10.75 -5.32 19.09
N GLU A 36 11.41 -5.96 20.06
CA GLU A 36 10.74 -6.90 20.96
C GLU A 36 11.21 -6.67 22.40
N LYS A 37 10.25 -6.51 23.32
CA LYS A 37 10.52 -6.28 24.74
C LYS A 37 9.45 -6.93 25.60
N ASN A 38 9.86 -7.73 26.58
CA ASN A 38 8.97 -8.35 27.57
C ASN A 38 7.79 -9.13 26.95
N GLY A 39 8.05 -9.84 25.86
CA GLY A 39 7.04 -10.63 25.14
C GLY A 39 6.07 -9.79 24.30
N VAL A 40 6.37 -8.52 24.04
CA VAL A 40 5.63 -7.64 23.14
C VAL A 40 6.52 -7.31 21.96
N ARG A 41 6.09 -7.70 20.75
CA ARG A 41 6.75 -7.33 19.51
C ARG A 41 6.07 -6.11 18.92
N THR A 42 6.83 -5.08 18.62
CA THR A 42 6.33 -3.89 17.95
C THR A 42 6.89 -3.84 16.54
N ILE A 43 6.00 -3.91 15.55
CA ILE A 43 6.33 -3.79 14.13
C ILE A 43 5.90 -2.39 13.68
N CYS A 44 6.88 -1.54 13.38
CA CYS A 44 6.68 -0.17 12.92
C CYS A 44 6.75 -0.10 11.39
N MET A 45 5.67 0.35 10.75
CA MET A 45 5.61 0.60 9.32
C MET A 45 6.26 1.96 9.00
N CYS A 46 7.32 1.96 8.19
CA CYS A 46 8.20 3.12 7.96
C CYS A 46 8.30 3.51 6.47
N ASP A 47 7.37 3.09 5.61
CA ASP A 47 7.33 3.52 4.21
C ASP A 47 6.59 4.87 4.07
N SER A 48 7.25 5.92 4.52
CA SER A 48 6.74 7.30 4.46
C SER A 48 6.41 7.74 3.03
N SER A 49 7.18 7.27 2.03
CA SER A 49 7.00 7.62 0.61
C SER A 49 5.64 7.20 0.04
N SER A 50 5.07 6.09 0.55
CA SER A 50 3.76 5.57 0.12
C SER A 50 2.67 5.75 1.17
N CYS A 51 2.97 6.47 2.26
CA CYS A 51 2.12 6.51 3.45
C CYS A 51 1.73 5.10 3.92
N ASN A 52 2.71 4.19 3.97
CA ASN A 52 2.50 2.79 4.36
C ASN A 52 1.43 2.07 3.53
N SER A 53 1.37 2.34 2.22
CA SER A 53 0.47 1.61 1.32
C SER A 53 0.74 0.11 1.42
N LEU A 54 -0.32 -0.71 1.49
CA LEU A 54 -0.27 -2.17 1.58
C LEU A 54 0.04 -2.77 0.21
N SER A 55 1.25 -2.49 -0.28
CA SER A 55 1.88 -3.14 -1.43
C SER A 55 2.21 -4.60 -1.13
N LEU A 56 2.49 -5.38 -2.16
CA LEU A 56 2.99 -6.75 -2.03
C LEU A 56 4.28 -6.80 -1.21
N GLY A 57 5.17 -5.81 -1.38
CA GLY A 57 6.40 -5.68 -0.60
C GLY A 57 6.11 -5.49 0.89
N MET A 58 5.28 -4.51 1.23
CA MET A 58 4.85 -4.25 2.61
C MET A 58 4.16 -5.47 3.25
N LEU A 59 3.22 -6.11 2.54
CA LEU A 59 2.50 -7.28 3.04
C LEU A 59 3.43 -8.48 3.27
N LYS A 60 4.40 -8.72 2.38
CA LYS A 60 5.42 -9.76 2.58
C LYS A 60 6.27 -9.47 3.82
N SER A 61 6.75 -8.24 3.98
CA SER A 61 7.53 -7.85 5.15
C SER A 61 6.74 -8.01 6.46
N LEU A 62 5.48 -7.57 6.49
CA LEU A 62 4.59 -7.75 7.65
C LEU A 62 4.38 -9.23 7.96
N MET A 63 4.09 -10.05 6.95
CA MET A 63 3.86 -11.49 7.13
C MET A 63 5.10 -12.19 7.69
N THR A 64 6.29 -11.85 7.19
CA THR A 64 7.56 -12.37 7.71
C THR A 64 7.72 -12.05 9.19
N GLU A 65 7.51 -10.80 9.59
CA GLU A 65 7.70 -10.37 10.99
C GLU A 65 6.61 -10.89 11.94
N ILE A 66 5.39 -11.08 11.44
CA ILE A 66 4.27 -11.67 12.21
C ILE A 66 4.51 -13.15 12.47
N LYS A 67 4.97 -13.89 11.46
CA LYS A 67 5.22 -15.34 11.56
C LYS A 67 6.54 -15.70 12.22
N ARG A 68 7.45 -14.73 12.37
CA ARG A 68 8.75 -15.00 12.99
C ARG A 68 8.54 -15.52 14.41
N ASP A 69 9.18 -16.63 14.74
CA ASP A 69 9.11 -17.25 16.07
C ASP A 69 7.68 -17.64 16.51
N GLU A 70 6.83 -18.11 15.60
CA GLU A 70 5.42 -18.45 15.88
C GLU A 70 5.23 -19.46 17.04
N ASP A 71 6.21 -20.34 17.27
CA ASP A 71 6.19 -21.31 18.36
C ASP A 71 6.69 -20.74 19.72
N ASN A 72 7.20 -19.50 19.74
CA ASN A 72 7.77 -18.88 20.93
C ASN A 72 6.69 -18.51 21.96
N LYS A 73 6.60 -19.30 23.04
CA LYS A 73 5.63 -19.07 24.13
C LYS A 73 5.87 -17.79 24.94
N ASN A 74 7.05 -17.16 24.81
CA ASN A 74 7.33 -15.88 25.47
C ASN A 74 6.77 -14.69 24.69
N LEU A 75 6.47 -14.84 23.39
CA LEU A 75 5.80 -13.81 22.61
C LEU A 75 4.30 -13.85 22.90
N ARG A 76 3.79 -12.78 23.51
CA ARG A 76 2.39 -12.69 23.99
C ARG A 76 1.52 -11.80 23.11
N SER A 77 2.11 -10.80 22.46
CA SER A 77 1.37 -9.85 21.63
C SER A 77 2.25 -9.20 20.57
N ILE A 78 1.60 -8.79 19.47
CA ILE A 78 2.21 -8.02 18.40
C ILE A 78 1.45 -6.69 18.30
N VAL A 79 2.19 -5.59 18.36
CA VAL A 79 1.69 -4.23 18.15
C VAL A 79 2.13 -3.78 16.77
N LEU A 80 1.16 -3.46 15.92
CA LEU A 80 1.41 -2.77 14.66
C LEU A 80 1.33 -1.27 14.90
N MET A 81 2.37 -0.54 14.51
CA MET A 81 2.41 0.90 14.61
C MET A 81 2.88 1.54 13.30
N SER A 82 2.57 2.82 13.14
CA SER A 82 3.07 3.63 12.05
C SER A 82 4.14 4.57 12.58
N GLU A 83 5.22 4.76 11.83
CA GLU A 83 6.19 5.82 12.09
C GLU A 83 5.55 7.21 11.90
N SER A 84 4.58 7.30 10.98
CA SER A 84 3.84 8.53 10.72
C SER A 84 2.83 8.82 11.82
N ARG A 85 2.87 10.05 12.34
CA ARG A 85 1.86 10.57 13.28
C ARG A 85 0.53 10.93 12.63
N LYS A 86 0.49 11.06 11.29
CA LYS A 86 -0.68 11.58 10.57
C LYS A 86 -1.62 10.49 10.08
N VAL A 87 -1.05 9.40 9.58
CA VAL A 87 -1.80 8.29 8.98
C VAL A 87 -1.16 6.96 9.37
N PHE A 88 -1.98 5.95 9.58
CA PHE A 88 -1.51 4.59 9.83
C PHE A 88 -1.03 3.96 8.51
N SER A 89 -1.94 3.85 7.54
CA SER A 89 -1.68 3.42 6.17
C SER A 89 -2.62 4.10 5.18
N ALA A 90 -2.21 4.17 3.91
CA ALA A 90 -3.02 4.64 2.80
C ALA A 90 -3.92 3.55 2.17
N GLY A 91 -4.00 2.36 2.79
CA GLY A 91 -4.74 1.21 2.27
C GLY A 91 -3.99 0.45 1.16
N HIS A 92 -4.71 -0.36 0.38
CA HIS A 92 -4.10 -1.19 -0.67
C HIS A 92 -3.47 -0.36 -1.79
N ASN A 93 -2.29 -0.80 -2.26
CA ASN A 93 -1.67 -0.21 -3.44
C ASN A 93 -2.39 -0.67 -4.71
N LEU A 94 -3.43 0.07 -5.12
CA LEU A 94 -4.24 -0.29 -6.29
C LEU A 94 -3.44 -0.34 -7.60
N LYS A 95 -2.30 0.35 -7.70
CA LYS A 95 -1.44 0.27 -8.90
C LYS A 95 -0.95 -1.16 -9.14
N GLU A 96 -0.61 -1.87 -8.06
CA GLU A 96 -0.16 -3.27 -8.14
C GLU A 96 -1.33 -4.22 -8.44
N LEU A 97 -2.51 -3.90 -7.89
CA LEU A 97 -3.73 -4.64 -8.18
C LEU A 97 -4.06 -4.57 -9.69
N VAL A 98 -3.95 -3.37 -10.28
CA VAL A 98 -4.24 -3.12 -11.71
C VAL A 98 -3.29 -3.89 -12.61
N CYS A 99 -2.00 -3.93 -12.26
CA CYS A 99 -1.01 -4.72 -12.99
C CYS A 99 -1.27 -6.24 -12.90
N SER A 100 -1.80 -6.73 -11.77
CA SER A 100 -2.00 -8.17 -11.55
C SER A 100 -3.30 -8.71 -12.16
N TYR A 101 -4.38 -7.92 -12.17
CA TYR A 101 -5.72 -8.41 -12.54
C TYR A 101 -6.35 -7.64 -13.73
N GLY A 102 -5.76 -6.53 -14.17
CA GLY A 102 -6.37 -5.62 -15.14
C GLY A 102 -7.48 -4.74 -14.56
N LEU A 103 -7.77 -3.60 -15.20
CA LEU A 103 -8.74 -2.61 -14.73
C LEU A 103 -10.18 -3.13 -14.61
N THR A 104 -10.57 -4.04 -15.50
CA THR A 104 -11.92 -4.61 -15.55
C THR A 104 -12.22 -5.47 -14.30
N SER A 105 -11.25 -6.27 -13.88
CA SER A 105 -11.38 -7.19 -12.74
C SER A 105 -11.50 -6.47 -11.40
N ILE A 106 -10.81 -5.34 -11.24
CA ILE A 106 -10.86 -4.54 -10.00
C ILE A 106 -12.21 -3.85 -9.85
N ARG A 107 -12.76 -3.32 -10.95
CA ARG A 107 -14.12 -2.73 -10.92
C ARG A 107 -15.14 -3.76 -10.49
N ALA A 108 -15.06 -4.98 -11.00
CA ALA A 108 -15.95 -6.08 -10.58
C ALA A 108 -15.78 -6.40 -9.09
N LEU A 109 -14.54 -6.55 -8.59
CA LEU A 109 -14.27 -6.89 -7.19
C LEU A 109 -14.74 -5.79 -6.21
N LEU A 110 -14.54 -4.53 -6.56
CA LEU A 110 -15.06 -3.39 -5.80
C LEU A 110 -16.58 -3.30 -5.82
N HIS A 111 -17.21 -3.66 -6.95
CA HIS A 111 -18.67 -3.64 -7.08
C HIS A 111 -19.31 -4.74 -6.22
N THR A 112 -18.78 -5.97 -6.27
CA THR A 112 -19.25 -7.12 -5.49
C THR A 112 -19.17 -6.86 -3.99
N HIS A 113 -18.05 -6.34 -3.49
CA HIS A 113 -17.91 -6.03 -2.07
C HIS A 113 -18.78 -4.85 -1.59
N ARG A 114 -19.13 -3.91 -2.48
CA ARG A 114 -20.06 -2.83 -2.14
C ARG A 114 -21.49 -3.35 -2.01
N THR A 115 -21.91 -4.28 -2.86
CA THR A 115 -23.25 -4.89 -2.81
C THR A 115 -23.42 -5.80 -1.58
N GLU A 116 -22.42 -6.59 -1.20
CA GLU A 116 -22.50 -7.46 -0.02
C GLU A 116 -22.67 -6.67 1.29
N LYS A 117 -21.97 -5.54 1.44
CA LYS A 117 -22.16 -4.63 2.58
C LYS A 117 -23.54 -3.97 2.60
N SER A 118 -24.12 -3.71 1.43
CA SER A 118 -25.50 -3.19 1.33
C SER A 118 -26.54 -4.23 1.74
N ILE A 119 -26.35 -5.51 1.37
CA ILE A 119 -27.30 -6.59 1.66
C ILE A 119 -27.31 -6.92 3.17
N ILE A 120 -26.15 -6.88 3.83
CA ILE A 120 -26.06 -7.15 5.28
C ILE A 120 -26.64 -5.98 6.11
N GLY A 121 -26.64 -4.75 5.58
CA GLY A 121 -27.23 -3.57 6.24
C GLY A 121 -28.76 -3.51 6.21
N SER A 122 -29.42 -4.32 5.38
CA SER A 122 -30.88 -4.30 5.20
C SER A 122 -31.66 -5.22 6.16
N HIS A 123 -31.01 -6.07 6.95
CA HIS A 123 -31.70 -7.01 7.86
C HIS A 123 -31.94 -6.48 9.29
N HIS A 124 -31.75 -5.18 9.55
CA HIS A 124 -31.90 -4.61 10.90
C HIS A 124 -32.89 -3.43 11.02
N LEU A 125 -33.68 -3.11 9.99
CA LEU A 125 -34.56 -1.91 10.03
C LEU A 125 -36.03 -2.14 9.66
N ASP A 126 -36.55 -3.37 9.68
CA ASP A 126 -38.00 -3.60 9.49
C ASP A 126 -38.83 -3.34 10.77
N GLY A 127 -38.18 -3.02 11.90
CA GLY A 127 -38.86 -2.82 13.19
C GLY A 127 -39.18 -1.37 13.59
N TYR A 128 -38.64 -0.37 12.89
CA TYR A 128 -38.76 1.04 13.31
C TYR A 128 -39.77 1.88 12.52
N GLU A 129 -40.23 1.42 11.36
CA GLU A 129 -41.22 2.14 10.53
C GLU A 129 -42.67 2.03 11.08
N HIS A 130 -42.95 1.13 12.03
CA HIS A 130 -44.31 0.99 12.58
C HIS A 130 -44.61 1.85 13.82
N GLN A 131 -43.59 2.49 14.42
CA GLN A 131 -43.77 3.34 15.61
C GLN A 131 -43.95 4.83 15.27
N ILE A 132 -43.56 5.27 14.06
CA ILE A 132 -43.64 6.68 13.66
C ILE A 132 -45.04 7.04 13.11
N SER A 133 -45.88 6.05 12.75
CA SER A 133 -47.26 6.31 12.30
C SER A 133 -48.29 6.44 13.42
N GLN A 134 -47.90 6.26 14.70
CA GLN A 134 -48.84 6.33 15.85
C GLN A 134 -48.60 7.48 16.83
N GLY A 135 -47.71 8.44 16.53
CA GLY A 135 -47.72 9.76 17.19
C GLY A 135 -47.71 9.74 18.72
N ARG A 136 -46.81 8.98 19.35
CA ARG A 136 -46.48 9.16 20.77
C ARG A 136 -44.97 9.28 20.93
N VAL A 137 -44.55 10.39 21.55
CA VAL A 137 -43.20 10.63 22.07
C VAL A 137 -42.97 9.76 23.30
#